data_AF-K1PTT1-F1
#
_entry.id   AF-K1PTT1-F1
#
_cell.length_a   1.000
_cell.length_b   1.000
_cell.length_c   1.000
_cell.angle_alpha   90.00
_cell.angle_beta   90.00
_cell.angle_gamma   90.00
#
_symmetry.space_group_name_H-M   'P 1'
#
loop_
_entity.id
_entity.type
_entity.pdbx_description
1 polymer ?
#
loop_
_entity_poly.entity_id
_entity_poly.type
_entity_poly.pdbx_seq_one_letter_code
_entity_poly.pdbx_strand_id
1 'polypeptide(L)'
;MAQQQPQQARPWNPDFKHSDRERWICIYPAYINSRKTVTEGRRLPKDKCVENPTYNEIKDVLLASGFGIGIENKVYPRELDHRDPKVRGRIRVHKRQGVIGIEVCF
;
A
#
# COMPACT_ATOMS: atom_id res chain seq x y z
N MET A 1 -22.90 16.98 10.62
CA MET A 1 -22.36 15.74 10.04
C MET A 1 -20.93 15.61 10.52
N ALA A 2 -20.65 14.71 11.47
CA ALA A 2 -19.33 14.58 12.08
C ALA A 2 -18.34 14.11 11.01
N GLN A 3 -17.44 15.01 10.61
CA GLN A 3 -16.32 14.67 9.74
C GLN A 3 -15.46 13.67 10.50
N GLN A 4 -15.52 12.39 10.10
CA GLN A 4 -14.61 11.37 10.62
C GLN A 4 -13.21 11.78 10.19
N GLN A 5 -12.47 12.41 11.10
CA GLN A 5 -11.05 12.65 10.93
C GLN A 5 -10.39 11.31 10.57
N PRO A 6 -9.49 11.26 9.58
CA PRO A 6 -8.78 10.01 9.28
C PRO A 6 -8.01 9.62 10.54
N GLN A 7 -8.50 8.59 11.25
CA GLN A 7 -7.94 8.16 12.52
C GLN A 7 -6.45 7.86 12.33
N GLN A 8 -5.60 8.65 12.99
CA GLN A 8 -4.17 8.40 13.01
C GLN A 8 -3.92 7.03 13.64
N ALA A 9 -3.04 6.24 13.02
CA ALA A 9 -2.65 4.93 13.54
C ALA A 9 -2.12 5.07 14.97
N ARG A 10 -2.55 4.17 15.86
CA ARG A 10 -2.06 4.14 17.24
C ARG A 10 -0.56 3.78 17.26
N PRO A 11 0.19 4.15 18.31
CA PRO A 11 1.55 3.66 18.52
C PRO A 11 1.60 2.14 18.44
N TRP A 12 2.71 1.59 17.93
CA TRP A 12 2.85 0.14 17.76
C TRP A 12 2.68 -0.57 19.10
N ASN A 13 1.81 -1.58 19.12
CA ASN A 13 1.60 -2.48 20.24
C ASN A 13 1.61 -3.94 19.72
N PRO A 14 2.38 -4.85 20.33
CA PRO A 14 2.38 -6.27 19.95
C PRO A 14 1.00 -6.94 20.08
N ASP A 15 0.10 -6.43 20.92
CA ASP A 15 -1.23 -7.00 21.17
C ASP A 15 -2.26 -6.70 20.06
N PHE A 16 -1.88 -5.94 19.03
CA PHE A 16 -2.77 -5.67 17.90
C PHE A 16 -3.08 -6.93 17.10
N LYS A 17 -4.38 -7.16 16.90
CA LYS A 17 -4.92 -8.27 16.13
C LYS A 17 -4.70 -8.02 14.64
N HIS A 18 -4.73 -9.08 13.84
CA HIS A 18 -4.62 -8.95 12.38
C HIS A 18 -5.78 -8.16 11.74
N SER A 19 -6.89 -8.01 12.47
CA SER A 19 -8.02 -7.16 12.09
C SER A 19 -7.73 -5.67 12.28
N ASP A 20 -6.80 -5.29 13.16
CA ASP A 20 -6.42 -3.90 13.40
C ASP A 20 -5.67 -3.32 12.19
N ARG A 21 -6.05 -2.10 11.78
CA ARG A 21 -5.50 -1.43 10.59
C ARG A 21 -3.98 -1.28 10.65
N GLU A 22 -3.42 -1.14 11.86
CA GLU A 22 -1.99 -1.03 12.09
C GLU A 22 -1.20 -2.26 11.62
N ARG A 23 -1.83 -3.45 11.65
CA ARG A 23 -1.28 -4.73 11.21
C ARG A 23 -1.56 -5.06 9.74
N TRP A 24 -2.35 -4.23 9.04
CA TRP A 24 -2.63 -4.41 7.62
C TRP A 24 -1.38 -4.21 6.77
N ILE A 25 -1.32 -4.91 5.64
CA ILE A 25 -0.17 -4.91 4.74
C ILE A 25 -0.01 -3.52 4.11
N CYS A 26 1.20 -2.98 4.10
CA CYS A 26 1.54 -1.73 3.42
C CYS A 26 1.95 -1.99 1.97
N ILE A 27 1.32 -1.29 1.04
CA ILE A 27 1.70 -1.27 -0.36
C ILE A 27 2.02 0.16 -0.75
N TYR A 28 3.20 0.36 -1.33
CA TYR A 28 3.60 1.59 -1.98
C TYR A 28 3.64 1.38 -3.50
N PRO A 29 3.29 2.39 -4.32
CA PRO A 29 3.37 2.28 -5.78
C PRO A 29 4.77 1.92 -6.29
N ALA A 30 5.82 2.35 -5.57
CA ALA A 30 7.22 2.02 -5.88
C ALA A 30 7.50 0.50 -5.94
N TYR A 31 6.74 -0.33 -5.23
CA TYR A 31 6.99 -1.78 -5.16
C TYR A 31 6.71 -2.49 -6.48
N ILE A 32 5.73 -1.98 -7.24
CA ILE A 32 5.26 -2.56 -8.50
C ILE A 32 5.66 -1.72 -9.72
N ASN A 33 6.47 -0.67 -9.52
CA ASN A 33 6.92 0.19 -10.60
C ASN A 33 8.06 -0.47 -11.39
N SER A 34 7.85 -0.66 -12.70
CA SER A 34 8.81 -1.30 -13.61
C SER A 34 10.02 -0.42 -13.92
N ARG A 35 9.90 0.90 -13.78
CA ARG A 35 10.97 1.88 -13.99
C ARG A 35 11.91 1.98 -12.81
N LYS A 36 11.50 1.52 -11.63
CA LYS A 36 12.35 1.48 -10.44
C LYS A 36 13.19 0.20 -10.41
N THR A 37 14.41 0.36 -9.93
CA THR A 37 15.31 -0.73 -9.58
C THR A 37 14.96 -1.32 -8.20
N VAL A 38 15.58 -2.46 -7.87
CA VAL A 38 15.38 -3.11 -6.56
C VAL A 38 15.90 -2.22 -5.41
N THR A 39 16.99 -1.49 -5.64
CA THR A 39 17.56 -0.54 -4.67
C THR A 39 16.62 0.63 -4.42
N GLU A 40 15.98 1.15 -5.48
CA GLU A 40 14.97 2.21 -5.43
C GLU A 40 13.61 1.75 -4.88
N GLY A 41 13.44 0.46 -4.58
CA GLY A 41 12.29 -0.07 -3.84
C GLY A 41 11.39 -1.02 -4.60
N ARG A 42 11.68 -1.36 -5.86
CA ARG A 42 10.94 -2.40 -6.57
C ARG A 42 11.05 -3.74 -5.82
N ARG A 43 9.92 -4.43 -5.63
CA ARG A 43 9.85 -5.73 -4.96
C ARG A 43 9.56 -6.88 -5.93
N LEU A 44 8.79 -6.60 -6.97
CA LEU A 44 8.41 -7.60 -7.97
C LEU A 44 9.45 -7.73 -9.10
N PRO A 45 9.48 -8.88 -9.80
CA PRO A 45 10.22 -9.02 -11.06
C PRO A 45 9.65 -8.06 -12.10
N LYS A 46 10.52 -7.54 -12.97
CA LYS A 46 10.19 -6.46 -13.91
C LYS A 46 9.03 -6.83 -14.85
N ASP A 47 8.92 -8.10 -15.23
CA ASP A 47 7.89 -8.61 -16.16
C ASP A 47 6.48 -8.60 -15.57
N LYS A 48 6.36 -8.53 -14.23
CA LYS A 48 5.08 -8.43 -13.51
C LYS A 48 4.80 -7.01 -13.01
N CYS A 49 5.70 -6.07 -13.27
CA CYS A 49 5.56 -4.68 -12.84
C CYS A 49 4.81 -3.85 -13.89
N VAL A 50 4.20 -2.76 -13.43
CA VAL A 50 3.49 -1.79 -14.27
C VAL A 50 4.34 -0.52 -14.38
N GLU A 51 4.24 0.18 -15.50
CA GLU A 51 4.91 1.46 -15.68
C GLU A 51 4.19 2.57 -14.89
N ASN A 52 4.93 3.27 -14.01
CA ASN A 52 4.44 4.43 -13.25
C ASN A 52 3.05 4.26 -12.59
N PRO A 53 2.87 3.23 -11.75
CA PRO A 53 1.61 2.99 -11.07
C PRO A 53 1.25 4.14 -10.14
N THR A 54 -0.02 4.52 -10.13
CA THR A 54 -0.57 5.50 -9.18
C THR A 54 -1.27 4.80 -8.01
N TYR A 55 -1.34 5.46 -6.85
CA TYR A 55 -2.04 4.89 -5.71
C TYR A 55 -3.55 4.69 -5.97
N ASN A 56 -4.14 5.49 -6.87
CA ASN A 56 -5.55 5.39 -7.24
C ASN A 56 -5.82 4.11 -8.05
N GLU A 57 -4.99 3.79 -9.04
CA GLU A 57 -5.15 2.55 -9.81
C GLU A 57 -5.04 1.31 -8.92
N ILE A 58 -4.06 1.27 -8.03
CA ILE A 58 -3.87 0.15 -7.10
C ILE A 58 -5.09 0.04 -6.16
N LYS A 59 -5.61 1.17 -5.67
CA LYS A 59 -6.83 1.21 -4.85
C LYS A 59 -8.02 0.63 -5.62
N ASP A 60 -8.25 1.05 -6.85
CA ASP A 60 -9.41 0.65 -7.64
C ASP A 60 -9.37 -0.86 -7.94
N VAL A 61 -8.20 -1.40 -8.28
CA VAL A 61 -8.00 -2.85 -8.50
C VAL A 61 -8.26 -3.65 -7.22
N LEU A 62 -7.74 -3.19 -6.08
CA LEU A 62 -7.95 -3.86 -4.80
C LEU A 62 -9.41 -3.80 -4.35
N LEU A 63 -10.11 -2.69 -4.65
CA LEU A 63 -11.51 -2.50 -4.30
C LEU A 63 -12.39 -3.41 -5.15
N ALA A 64 -12.11 -3.49 -6.46
CA ALA A 64 -12.77 -4.40 -7.38
C ALA A 64 -12.56 -5.87 -7.00
N SER A 65 -11.40 -6.19 -6.42
CA SER A 65 -11.06 -7.52 -5.92
C SER A 65 -11.70 -7.84 -4.56
N GLY A 66 -12.40 -6.89 -3.93
CA GLY A 66 -13.10 -7.10 -2.66
C GLY A 66 -12.22 -7.05 -1.40
N PHE A 67 -11.02 -6.47 -1.48
CA PHE A 67 -10.18 -6.29 -0.30
C PHE A 67 -10.62 -5.08 0.54
N GLY A 68 -10.41 -5.17 1.86
CA GLY A 68 -10.56 -4.01 2.75
C GLY A 68 -9.36 -3.08 2.61
N ILE A 69 -9.59 -1.81 2.28
CA ILE A 69 -8.52 -0.84 1.98
C ILE A 69 -8.53 0.33 2.97
N GLY A 70 -7.33 0.79 3.35
CA GLY A 70 -7.10 2.08 4.01
C GLY A 70 -6.10 2.91 3.21
N ILE A 71 -6.36 4.22 3.06
CA ILE A 71 -5.46 5.14 2.37
C ILE A 71 -4.78 6.03 3.40
N GLU A 72 -3.46 6.14 3.31
CA GLU A 72 -2.67 6.99 4.18
C GLU A 72 -1.83 7.96 3.35
N ASN A 73 -1.80 9.22 3.78
CA ASN A 73 -1.09 10.28 3.08
C ASN A 73 0.41 10.29 3.38
N LYS A 74 1.09 9.17 3.10
CA LYS A 74 2.51 8.90 3.38
C LYS A 74 3.29 8.71 2.07
N VAL A 75 4.56 9.08 2.11
CA VAL A 75 5.51 8.92 0.98
C VAL A 75 6.42 7.72 1.26
N TYR A 76 6.87 7.05 0.20
CA TYR A 76 7.82 5.95 0.31
C TYR A 76 9.21 6.49 0.73
N PRO A 77 9.88 5.92 1.76
CA PRO A 77 11.12 6.51 2.29
C PRO A 77 12.31 6.60 1.33
N ARG A 78 12.34 5.79 0.25
CA ARG A 78 13.42 5.83 -0.76
C ARG A 78 13.02 6.58 -2.02
N GLU A 79 11.88 7.26 -2.01
CA GLU A 79 11.50 8.13 -3.11
C GLU A 79 12.41 9.36 -3.11
N LEU A 80 12.81 9.87 -4.28
CA LEU A 80 13.63 11.09 -4.33
C LEU A 80 12.74 12.34 -4.39
N ASP A 81 11.64 12.25 -5.14
CA ASP A 81 10.73 13.36 -5.40
C ASP A 81 9.55 13.41 -4.42
N HIS A 82 9.84 13.66 -3.14
CA HIS A 82 8.83 13.72 -2.07
C HIS A 82 7.73 14.78 -2.27
N ARG A 83 7.94 15.72 -3.20
CA ARG A 83 7.04 16.82 -3.52
C ARG A 83 6.03 16.47 -4.60
N ASP A 84 6.26 15.41 -5.38
CA ASP A 84 5.33 15.02 -6.44
C ASP A 84 4.06 14.41 -5.80
N PRO A 85 2.86 14.97 -6.06
CA PRO A 85 1.61 14.40 -5.58
C PRO A 85 1.37 12.96 -6.07
N LYS A 86 1.97 12.56 -7.19
CA LYS A 86 1.78 11.24 -7.82
C LYS A 86 2.42 10.10 -7.03
N VAL A 87 3.56 10.36 -6.40
CA VAL A 87 4.29 9.35 -5.60
C VAL A 87 3.76 9.23 -4.18
N ARG A 88 2.85 10.12 -3.79
CA ARG A 88 2.29 10.19 -2.46
C ARG A 88 1.07 9.27 -2.35
N GLY A 89 1.08 8.40 -1.35
CA GLY A 89 0.01 7.46 -1.09
C GLY A 89 0.55 6.11 -0.63
N ARG A 90 0.16 5.72 0.59
CA ARG A 90 0.35 4.37 1.11
C ARG A 90 -0.99 3.69 1.21
N ILE A 91 -1.07 2.48 0.66
CA ILE A 91 -2.28 1.67 0.68
C ILE A 91 -2.10 0.61 1.76
N ARG A 92 -3.10 0.49 2.64
CA ARG A 92 -3.21 -0.57 3.64
C ARG A 92 -4.23 -1.58 3.16
N VAL A 93 -3.84 -2.85 3.14
CA VAL A 93 -4.70 -3.94 2.69
C VAL A 93 -4.98 -4.91 3.84
N HIS A 94 -6.26 -5.10 4.14
CA HIS A 94 -6.71 -6.12 5.07
C HIS A 94 -6.74 -7.48 4.36
N LYS A 95 -5.90 -8.41 4.80
CA LYS A 95 -5.95 -9.79 4.34
C LYS A 95 -7.09 -10.51 5.07
N ARG A 96 -8.15 -10.90 4.37
CA ARG A 96 -9.13 -11.84 4.92
C ARG A 96 -8.52 -13.25 4.86
N GLN A 97 -8.48 -13.94 6.00
CA GLN A 97 -8.05 -15.34 6.07
C GLN A 97 -8.90 -16.16 5.08
N GLY A 98 -8.29 -16.76 4.06
CA GLY A 98 -8.96 -17.67 3.13
C GLY A 98 -9.14 -17.19 1.67
N VAL A 99 -8.85 -15.93 1.34
CA VAL A 99 -8.77 -15.51 -0.09
C VAL A 99 -7.34 -15.65 -0.60
N ILE A 100 -7.23 -16.54 -1.59
CA ILE A 100 -6.04 -16.98 -2.32
C ILE A 100 -5.34 -15.78 -3.00
N GLY A 101 -4.00 -15.77 -3.00
CA GLY A 101 -3.26 -15.00 -4.02
C GLY A 101 -2.53 -13.71 -3.59
N ILE A 102 -2.12 -13.57 -2.33
CA ILE A 102 -0.96 -12.68 -2.02
C ILE A 102 0.24 -13.55 -1.65
N GLU A 103 0.60 -14.50 -2.51
CA GLU A 103 1.93 -15.17 -2.46
C GLU A 103 3.07 -14.23 -2.89
N VAL A 104 2.76 -12.95 -3.10
CA VAL A 104 3.71 -11.85 -3.32
C VAL A 104 3.80 -10.91 -2.11
N CYS A 105 3.38 -11.36 -0.93
CA CYS A 105 3.89 -10.76 0.29
C CYS A 105 5.38 -11.13 0.38
N PHE A 106 6.23 -10.19 -0.04
CA PHE A 106 7.71 -10.17 -0.01
C PHE A 106 8.42 -10.47 -1.34
#